data_AF-A0A954SQ47-F1
#
_entry.id   AF-A0A954SQ47-F1
#
_cell.length_a   1.000
_cell.length_b   1.000
_cell.length_c   1.000
_cell.angle_alpha   90.00
_cell.angle_beta   90.00
_cell.angle_gamma   90.00
#
_symmetry.space_group_name_H-M   'P 1'
#
loop_
_entity.id
_entity.type
_entity.pdbx_description
1 polymer ?
#
loop_
_entity_poly.entity_id
_entity_poly.type
_entity_poly.pdbx_seq_one_letter_code
_entity_poly.pdbx_strand_id
1 'polypeptide(L)'
;LVYDNDHPVAELLANGYPERWESLSESNWKKVDPDGWKNDAEKRTFKIGASGETKWLRYRHFVPTEDDWDAAMEKRPFANQPTPILIADFYSYNSGLTKFESTNRDDDDQLGEFWVGDLIVSGEVKVDKPQGELALELVESRRQYRCDIDLKTGQAKLYFLEGGIKNGEGKPEKFPIGEGETSLKAAGTYRISFANVDDRVSLWVNDELVQLTHEGKPVEGTYDNPPNTQYWRPTEKDMAPVGIGARDAEVEISHLRLDRDVYYTQAEFMEGGRNWRALLSDPERYGDFAENIDDQYFILGEDEFFVLGDNSPRSLDSRLWRRRPFHPHAVPRSLMMGKAFFIFWPHGIPVGNNGEGYMLGTYFNHTKRDDRGRMVRSPDYPTMTFPFYPQFDRMRRIR
;
A
#
# COMPACT_ATOMS: atom_id res chain seq x y z
N LEU A 1 -3.38 3.42 1.27
CA LEU A 1 -2.11 4.18 1.35
C LEU A 1 -1.01 3.40 2.05
N VAL A 2 0.08 3.15 1.32
CA VAL A 2 1.35 2.58 1.82
C VAL A 2 2.38 3.69 2.05
N TYR A 3 2.52 4.60 1.08
CA TYR A 3 3.46 5.71 1.16
C TYR A 3 3.02 6.88 0.28
N ASP A 4 3.27 8.08 0.78
CA ASP A 4 3.09 9.34 0.06
C ASP A 4 4.44 10.08 0.08
N ASN A 5 5.03 10.29 -1.10
CA ASN A 5 6.33 10.92 -1.23
C ASN A 5 6.30 12.42 -0.91
N ASP A 6 5.13 13.06 -0.92
CA ASP A 6 4.99 14.48 -0.57
C ASP A 6 4.95 14.69 0.95
N HIS A 7 4.72 13.62 1.72
CA HIS A 7 4.66 13.62 3.18
C HIS A 7 5.72 12.66 3.77
N PRO A 8 7.01 12.91 3.52
CA PRO A 8 8.07 12.08 4.07
C PRO A 8 8.20 12.26 5.58
N VAL A 9 8.87 11.30 6.23
CA VAL A 9 9.11 11.34 7.68
C VAL A 9 10.36 12.16 7.97
N ALA A 10 10.22 13.50 7.91
CA ALA A 10 11.32 14.45 7.87
C ALA A 10 12.33 14.28 9.04
N GLU A 11 11.85 14.03 10.26
CA GLU A 11 12.68 13.83 11.44
C GLU A 11 13.58 12.61 11.33
N LEU A 12 13.05 11.49 10.81
CA LEU A 12 13.83 10.27 10.60
C LEU A 12 14.87 10.48 9.49
N LEU A 13 14.48 11.08 8.37
CA LEU A 13 15.38 11.36 7.25
C LEU A 13 16.53 12.28 7.66
N ALA A 14 16.25 13.32 8.46
CA ALA A 14 17.27 14.22 9.00
C ALA A 14 18.29 13.52 9.90
N ASN A 15 17.91 12.39 10.51
CA ASN A 15 18.80 11.54 11.31
C ASN A 15 19.45 10.39 10.50
N GLY A 16 19.29 10.40 9.17
CA GLY A 16 19.93 9.44 8.25
C GLY A 16 19.11 8.18 7.97
N TYR A 17 17.81 8.16 8.26
CA TYR A 17 16.93 7.06 7.86
C TYR A 17 16.85 7.02 6.32
N PRO A 18 16.79 5.84 5.68
CA PRO A 18 16.82 5.75 4.22
C PRO A 18 15.54 6.30 3.58
N GLU A 19 15.71 6.91 2.40
CA GLU A 19 14.61 7.20 1.50
C GLU A 19 13.99 5.89 0.97
N ARG A 20 12.67 5.90 0.78
CA ARG A 20 11.94 4.74 0.24
C ARG A 20 12.05 4.63 -1.27
N TRP A 21 12.31 5.72 -1.99
CA TRP A 21 12.58 5.70 -3.42
C TRP A 21 14.07 5.90 -3.68
N GLU A 22 14.68 4.97 -4.42
CA GLU A 22 16.10 5.03 -4.74
C GLU A 22 16.38 4.50 -6.16
N SER A 23 17.41 5.05 -6.80
CA SER A 23 17.92 4.56 -8.08
C SER A 23 18.68 3.26 -7.85
N LEU A 24 18.12 2.11 -8.22
CA LEU A 24 18.71 0.78 -7.97
C LEU A 24 19.07 0.08 -9.27
N SER A 25 20.20 -0.63 -9.26
CA SER A 25 20.66 -1.40 -10.42
C SER A 25 19.74 -2.59 -10.72
N GLU A 26 19.47 -2.85 -12.00
CA GLU A 26 18.59 -3.95 -12.42
C GLU A 26 19.14 -5.35 -12.07
N SER A 27 20.46 -5.47 -11.89
CA SER A 27 21.13 -6.76 -11.63
C SER A 27 20.75 -7.43 -10.30
N ASN A 28 20.44 -6.64 -9.27
CA ASN A 28 20.17 -7.17 -7.94
C ASN A 28 19.19 -6.34 -7.09
N TRP A 29 18.76 -5.17 -7.58
CA TRP A 29 17.78 -4.29 -6.92
C TRP A 29 18.15 -3.93 -5.47
N LYS A 30 19.45 -4.00 -5.16
CA LYS A 30 20.01 -3.76 -3.82
C LYS A 30 21.11 -2.71 -3.84
N LYS A 31 21.81 -2.55 -4.98
CA LYS A 31 22.87 -1.57 -5.15
C LYS A 31 22.34 -0.31 -5.81
N VAL A 32 22.71 0.84 -5.24
CA VAL A 32 22.46 2.16 -5.84
C VAL A 32 23.15 2.25 -7.19
N ASP A 33 22.41 2.69 -8.21
CA ASP A 33 22.97 3.04 -9.51
C ASP A 33 23.36 4.53 -9.50
N PRO A 34 24.67 4.85 -9.46
CA PRO A 34 25.14 6.23 -9.41
C PRO A 34 24.86 7.00 -10.69
N ASP A 35 24.61 6.33 -11.81
CA ASP A 35 24.31 6.92 -13.11
C ASP A 35 22.80 6.91 -13.42
N GLY A 36 21.97 6.47 -12.47
CA GLY A 36 20.52 6.46 -12.60
C GLY A 36 19.86 7.73 -12.06
N TRP A 37 18.66 7.56 -11.52
CA TRP A 37 17.76 8.66 -11.15
C TRP A 37 18.37 9.54 -10.05
N LYS A 38 18.22 10.85 -10.20
CA LYS A 38 18.67 11.87 -9.24
C LYS A 38 17.49 12.37 -8.42
N ASN A 39 17.60 12.23 -7.09
CA ASN A 39 16.60 12.71 -6.14
C ASN A 39 16.88 14.18 -5.77
N ASP A 40 15.85 15.04 -5.86
CA ASP A 40 15.78 16.35 -5.22
C ASP A 40 14.83 16.22 -4.00
N ALA A 41 15.42 16.01 -2.83
CA ALA A 41 14.68 15.70 -1.61
C ALA A 41 13.86 16.89 -1.06
N GLU A 42 14.21 18.13 -1.41
CA GLU A 42 13.44 19.32 -1.04
C GLU A 42 12.19 19.46 -1.90
N LYS A 43 12.31 19.21 -3.21
CA LYS A 43 11.17 19.27 -4.13
C LYS A 43 10.37 17.97 -4.22
N ARG A 44 10.86 16.89 -3.61
CA ARG A 44 10.29 15.52 -3.71
C ARG A 44 10.18 15.05 -5.17
N THR A 45 11.21 15.32 -5.97
CA THR A 45 11.24 14.96 -7.40
C THR A 45 12.41 14.05 -7.74
N PHE A 46 12.25 13.25 -8.80
CA PHE A 46 13.28 12.35 -9.33
C PHE A 46 13.50 12.63 -10.81
N LYS A 47 14.74 12.88 -11.23
CA LYS A 47 15.08 13.18 -12.63
C LYS A 47 16.03 12.17 -13.22
N ILE A 48 15.87 11.90 -14.51
CA ILE A 48 16.79 11.08 -15.29
C ILE A 48 16.98 11.69 -16.67
N GLY A 49 18.22 11.66 -17.16
CA GLY A 49 18.56 12.04 -18.52
C GLY A 49 18.53 10.84 -19.46
N ALA A 50 18.54 11.09 -20.77
CA ALA A 50 18.56 10.03 -21.76
C ALA A 50 19.79 9.11 -21.60
N SER A 51 19.53 7.80 -21.55
CA SER A 51 20.54 6.73 -21.46
C SER A 51 20.10 5.55 -22.31
N GLY A 52 21.05 4.88 -22.99
CA GLY A 52 20.74 3.74 -23.86
C GLY A 52 20.25 2.48 -23.13
N GLU A 53 20.45 2.41 -21.81
CA GLU A 53 19.93 1.36 -20.95
C GLU A 53 18.78 1.90 -20.08
N THR A 54 17.82 1.05 -19.75
CA THR A 54 16.74 1.43 -18.82
C THR A 54 17.32 1.65 -17.43
N LYS A 55 17.16 2.87 -16.90
CA LYS A 55 17.51 3.19 -15.51
C LYS A 55 16.27 3.15 -14.64
N TRP A 56 16.36 2.53 -13.47
CA TRP A 56 15.21 2.24 -12.60
C TRP A 56 15.23 3.02 -11.29
N LEU A 57 14.13 3.71 -11.02
CA LEU A 57 13.75 4.19 -9.69
C LEU A 57 12.91 3.11 -9.02
N ARG A 58 13.27 2.71 -7.80
CA ARG A 58 12.63 1.61 -7.09
C ARG A 58 12.13 2.04 -5.73
N TYR A 59 10.94 1.56 -5.38
CA TYR A 59 10.38 1.70 -4.04
C TYR A 59 10.90 0.57 -3.14
N ARG A 60 11.25 0.87 -1.89
CA ARG A 60 11.53 -0.09 -0.82
C ARG A 60 10.71 0.29 0.41
N HIS A 61 10.04 -0.70 1.00
CA HIS A 61 9.12 -0.47 2.11
C HIS A 61 9.85 -0.53 3.46
N PHE A 62 10.37 0.60 3.93
CA PHE A 62 10.98 0.73 5.25
C PHE A 62 9.94 1.20 6.28
N VAL A 63 9.68 0.42 7.32
CA VAL A 63 8.76 0.82 8.41
C VAL A 63 9.55 1.04 9.70
N PRO A 64 9.62 2.28 10.21
CA PRO A 64 10.39 2.60 11.41
C PRO A 64 9.80 1.95 12.66
N THR A 65 10.68 1.50 13.54
CA THR A 65 10.36 1.00 14.88
C THR A 65 10.22 2.13 15.89
N GLU A 66 9.71 1.85 17.09
CA GLU A 66 9.75 2.81 18.21
C GLU A 66 11.21 3.23 18.53
N ASP A 67 12.15 2.29 18.51
CA ASP A 67 13.58 2.57 18.74
C ASP A 67 14.18 3.50 17.68
N ASP A 68 13.73 3.42 16.42
CA ASP A 68 14.16 4.33 15.35
C ASP A 68 13.62 5.75 15.59
N TRP A 69 12.38 5.86 16.04
CA TRP A 69 11.77 7.13 16.43
C TRP A 69 12.47 7.76 17.62
N ASP A 70 12.70 7.00 18.68
CA ASP A 70 13.47 7.44 19.84
C ASP A 70 14.87 7.88 19.42
N ALA A 71 15.51 7.13 18.51
CA ALA A 71 16.82 7.48 18.00
C ALA A 71 16.84 8.84 17.30
N ALA A 72 15.86 9.10 16.43
CA ALA A 72 15.76 10.37 15.72
C ALA A 72 15.40 11.53 16.65
N MET A 73 14.47 11.34 17.60
CA MET A 73 14.09 12.37 18.57
C MET A 73 15.26 12.76 19.49
N GLU A 74 16.06 11.78 19.91
CA GLU A 74 17.24 11.98 20.75
C GLU A 74 18.51 12.35 19.95
N LYS A 75 18.44 12.37 18.61
CA LYS A 75 19.57 12.62 17.69
C LYS A 75 20.75 11.65 17.92
N ARG A 76 20.44 10.39 18.21
CA ARG A 76 21.42 9.30 18.33
C ARG A 76 21.42 8.44 17.07
N PRO A 77 22.51 7.70 16.77
CA PRO A 77 22.52 6.74 15.68
C PRO A 77 21.46 5.65 15.87
N PHE A 78 20.94 5.14 14.76
CA PHE A 78 20.07 3.95 14.77
C PHE A 78 20.86 2.74 15.25
N ALA A 79 20.23 1.92 16.10
CA ALA A 79 20.87 0.73 16.66
C ALA A 79 21.12 -0.34 15.58
N ASN A 80 20.19 -0.45 14.63
CA ASN A 80 20.25 -1.36 13.49
C ASN A 80 20.08 -0.59 12.18
N GLN A 81 20.60 -1.12 11.08
CA GLN A 81 20.29 -0.57 9.78
C GLN A 81 18.84 -0.88 9.42
N PRO A 82 18.04 0.13 9.00
CA PRO A 82 16.68 -0.12 8.54
C PRO A 82 16.68 -1.10 7.36
N THR A 83 15.88 -2.15 7.48
CA THR A 83 15.71 -3.17 6.44
C THR A 83 14.34 -3.02 5.80
N PRO A 84 14.23 -3.24 4.48
CA PRO A 84 12.92 -3.29 3.86
C PRO A 84 12.16 -4.50 4.41
N ILE A 85 10.85 -4.41 4.42
CA ILE A 85 9.93 -5.52 4.71
C ILE A 85 8.88 -5.60 3.61
N LEU A 86 8.19 -6.73 3.49
CA LEU A 86 7.04 -6.88 2.63
C LEU A 86 5.94 -5.89 3.02
N ILE A 87 5.21 -5.40 2.01
CA ILE A 87 4.01 -4.57 2.23
C ILE A 87 2.91 -5.48 2.75
N ALA A 88 2.42 -5.21 3.96
CA ALA A 88 1.37 -6.00 4.59
C ALA A 88 0.04 -5.24 4.70
N ASP A 89 -1.01 -5.96 5.07
CA ASP A 89 -2.41 -5.53 5.20
C ASP A 89 -2.67 -4.60 6.39
N PHE A 90 -1.67 -3.81 6.81
CA PHE A 90 -1.78 -2.89 7.95
C PHE A 90 -3.05 -2.02 7.87
N TYR A 91 -3.78 -1.89 8.97
CA TYR A 91 -4.89 -0.95 9.09
C TYR A 91 -4.50 0.19 10.04
N SER A 92 -4.45 1.43 9.53
CA SER A 92 -4.21 2.59 10.39
C SER A 92 -5.39 2.85 11.35
N TYR A 93 -6.60 2.47 10.95
CA TYR A 93 -7.79 2.59 11.79
C TYR A 93 -7.80 1.56 12.92
N ASN A 94 -7.96 2.01 14.17
CA ASN A 94 -7.75 1.22 15.38
C ASN A 94 -6.32 0.65 15.54
N SER A 95 -5.33 1.22 14.82
CA SER A 95 -3.94 0.90 15.15
C SER A 95 -3.64 1.47 16.54
N GLY A 96 -3.16 0.61 17.43
CA GLY A 96 -2.94 0.86 18.86
C GLY A 96 -1.86 1.88 19.17
N LEU A 97 -1.37 2.61 18.17
CA LEU A 97 -0.37 3.68 18.27
C LEU A 97 -0.84 4.91 19.07
N THR A 98 -2.02 4.86 19.69
CA THR A 98 -2.21 5.57 20.96
C THR A 98 -1.59 4.75 22.10
N LYS A 99 -0.26 4.66 22.16
CA LYS A 99 0.68 4.42 23.31
C LYS A 99 0.22 3.72 24.63
N PHE A 100 -0.93 3.03 24.70
CA PHE A 100 -1.65 2.85 25.97
C PHE A 100 -2.04 1.45 26.39
N GLU A 101 -1.91 0.44 25.54
CA GLU A 101 -2.43 -0.89 25.92
C GLU A 101 -1.40 -2.01 25.96
N SER A 102 -0.19 -1.81 25.42
CA SER A 102 0.85 -2.84 25.53
C SER A 102 1.77 -2.61 26.73
N THR A 103 1.70 -3.52 27.69
CA THR A 103 2.69 -3.65 28.76
C THR A 103 3.93 -4.43 28.32
N ASN A 104 3.95 -4.94 27.09
CA ASN A 104 5.05 -5.75 26.55
C ASN A 104 5.74 -4.98 25.42
N ARG A 105 6.96 -4.49 25.69
CA ARG A 105 7.83 -3.82 24.72
C ARG A 105 8.15 -4.66 23.47
N ASP A 106 7.87 -5.96 23.48
CA ASP A 106 8.31 -6.89 22.44
C ASP A 106 7.25 -7.19 21.37
N ASP A 107 5.99 -6.73 21.52
CA ASP A 107 4.84 -7.06 20.63
C ASP A 107 4.24 -5.85 19.87
N ASP A 108 4.87 -4.66 19.91
CA ASP A 108 4.19 -3.39 19.61
C ASP A 108 4.19 -2.93 18.15
N ASP A 109 4.75 -3.70 17.21
CA ASP A 109 4.80 -3.27 15.83
C ASP A 109 3.66 -3.84 14.99
N GLN A 110 2.57 -3.08 14.96
CA GLN A 110 1.38 -3.39 14.17
C GLN A 110 1.67 -3.15 12.68
N LEU A 111 2.27 -4.13 12.01
CA LEU A 111 2.61 -4.07 10.58
C LEU A 111 1.52 -4.58 9.65
N GLY A 112 0.46 -5.18 10.20
CA GLY A 112 -0.31 -6.18 9.46
C GLY A 112 0.41 -7.53 9.48
N GLU A 113 -0.32 -8.56 9.05
CA GLU A 113 0.11 -9.96 9.14
C GLU A 113 0.25 -10.57 7.73
N PHE A 114 -0.59 -10.10 6.81
CA PHE A 114 -0.73 -10.68 5.49
C PHE A 114 -0.09 -9.80 4.42
N TRP A 115 0.79 -10.38 3.61
CA TRP A 115 1.44 -9.70 2.50
C TRP A 115 0.38 -9.30 1.46
N VAL A 116 0.59 -8.13 0.85
CA VAL A 116 -0.27 -7.55 -0.17
C VAL A 116 0.54 -7.30 -1.44
N GLY A 117 0.21 -8.04 -2.49
CA GLY A 117 0.72 -7.86 -3.85
C GLY A 117 -0.11 -6.89 -4.70
N ASP A 118 -1.35 -6.62 -4.30
CA ASP A 118 -2.25 -5.70 -4.97
C ASP A 118 -1.84 -4.25 -4.72
N LEU A 119 -1.20 -3.64 -5.71
CA LEU A 119 -0.54 -2.34 -5.59
C LEU A 119 -0.99 -1.38 -6.68
N ILE A 120 -1.04 -0.10 -6.30
CA ILE A 120 -1.29 1.01 -7.22
C ILE A 120 -0.18 2.03 -7.02
N VAL A 121 0.60 2.31 -8.07
CA VAL A 121 1.53 3.44 -8.10
C VAL A 121 0.94 4.57 -8.91
N SER A 122 0.96 5.78 -8.36
CA SER A 122 0.50 6.99 -9.02
C SER A 122 1.48 8.14 -8.82
N GLY A 123 1.42 9.13 -9.71
CA GLY A 123 2.23 10.33 -9.62
C GLY A 123 2.16 11.16 -10.89
N GLU A 124 3.03 12.17 -10.99
CA GLU A 124 3.16 13.00 -12.18
C GLU A 124 4.45 12.70 -12.91
N VAL A 125 4.37 12.62 -14.24
CA VAL A 125 5.51 12.49 -15.15
C VAL A 125 5.58 13.75 -15.99
N LYS A 126 6.68 14.48 -15.85
CA LYS A 126 7.06 15.54 -16.77
C LYS A 126 7.98 14.97 -17.85
N VAL A 127 7.53 15.04 -19.09
CA VAL A 127 8.26 14.65 -20.29
C VAL A 127 8.84 15.90 -20.93
N ASP A 128 10.15 15.97 -21.09
CA ASP A 128 10.80 17.13 -21.71
C ASP A 128 10.77 17.06 -23.24
N LYS A 129 10.91 15.85 -23.81
CA LYS A 129 10.81 15.58 -25.25
C LYS A 129 10.07 14.27 -25.51
N PRO A 130 9.26 14.16 -26.58
CA PRO A 130 8.57 12.92 -26.96
C PRO A 130 9.56 11.92 -27.59
N GLN A 131 10.43 11.36 -26.75
CA GLN A 131 11.51 10.47 -27.15
C GLN A 131 11.75 9.43 -26.05
N GLY A 132 12.09 8.22 -26.48
CA GLY A 132 12.45 7.13 -25.58
C GLY A 132 11.22 6.41 -25.04
N GLU A 133 11.43 5.70 -23.94
CA GLU A 133 10.47 4.79 -23.33
C GLU A 133 10.39 5.05 -21.83
N LEU A 134 9.17 5.15 -21.33
CA LEU A 134 8.86 5.12 -19.90
C LEU A 134 8.34 3.72 -19.57
N ALA A 135 8.87 3.09 -18.54
CA ALA A 135 8.42 1.79 -18.06
C ALA A 135 7.83 1.91 -16.65
N LEU A 136 6.71 1.26 -16.40
CA LEU A 136 6.13 1.09 -15.06
C LEU A 136 6.16 -0.40 -14.73
N GLU A 137 6.50 -0.75 -13.48
CA GLU A 137 6.56 -2.13 -13.02
C GLU A 137 5.95 -2.29 -11.64
N LEU A 138 5.12 -3.32 -11.50
CA LEU A 138 4.63 -3.84 -10.22
C LEU A 138 5.01 -5.31 -10.12
N VAL A 139 5.58 -5.70 -8.98
CA VAL A 139 5.98 -7.09 -8.69
C VAL A 139 4.99 -7.71 -7.74
N GLU A 140 4.61 -8.94 -8.09
CA GLU A 140 3.82 -9.81 -7.24
C GLU A 140 4.37 -11.22 -7.38
N SER A 141 5.03 -11.71 -6.33
CA SER A 141 5.63 -13.04 -6.31
C SER A 141 6.58 -13.22 -7.50
N ARG A 142 6.37 -14.25 -8.32
CA ARG A 142 7.21 -14.59 -9.47
C ARG A 142 6.95 -13.72 -10.69
N ARG A 143 5.91 -12.88 -10.68
CA ARG A 143 5.51 -12.05 -11.83
C ARG A 143 5.95 -10.60 -11.65
N GLN A 144 6.42 -10.01 -12.74
CA GLN A 144 6.63 -8.57 -12.88
C GLN A 144 5.67 -8.08 -13.95
N TYR A 145 4.61 -7.37 -13.56
CA TYR A 145 3.68 -6.72 -14.47
C TYR A 145 4.29 -5.41 -14.94
N ARG A 146 4.45 -5.26 -16.26
CA ARG A 146 5.11 -4.13 -16.89
C ARG A 146 4.18 -3.41 -17.85
N CYS A 147 4.33 -2.09 -17.89
CA CYS A 147 3.82 -1.23 -18.94
C CYS A 147 4.98 -0.45 -19.57
N ASP A 148 5.33 -0.79 -20.82
CA ASP A 148 6.30 -0.01 -21.61
C ASP A 148 5.54 1.00 -22.47
N ILE A 149 5.83 2.29 -22.32
CA ILE A 149 5.20 3.41 -23.05
C ILE A 149 6.24 4.07 -23.95
N ASP A 150 6.04 3.98 -25.27
CA ASP A 150 6.84 4.71 -26.25
C ASP A 150 6.43 6.20 -26.24
N LEU A 151 7.31 7.08 -25.76
CA LEU A 151 7.00 8.52 -25.57
C LEU A 151 6.92 9.30 -26.87
N LYS A 152 7.28 8.69 -28.01
CA LYS A 152 7.18 9.32 -29.34
C LYS A 152 5.80 9.07 -29.95
N THR A 153 5.26 7.87 -29.76
CA THR A 153 4.00 7.43 -30.36
C THR A 153 2.82 7.47 -29.38
N GLY A 154 3.11 7.36 -28.08
CA GLY A 154 2.14 7.18 -27.01
C GLY A 154 1.64 5.74 -26.87
N GLN A 155 2.20 4.77 -27.61
CA GLN A 155 1.77 3.38 -27.52
C GLN A 155 2.25 2.77 -26.19
N ALA A 156 1.30 2.26 -25.39
CA ALA A 156 1.55 1.50 -24.18
C ALA A 156 1.38 0.01 -24.43
N LYS A 157 2.29 -0.81 -23.91
CA LYS A 157 2.27 -2.28 -23.99
C LYS A 157 2.33 -2.87 -22.60
N LEU A 158 1.26 -3.57 -22.22
CA LEU A 158 1.11 -4.24 -20.94
C LEU A 158 1.40 -5.73 -21.11
N TYR A 159 2.25 -6.26 -20.24
CA TYR A 159 2.66 -7.66 -20.24
C TYR A 159 3.17 -8.04 -18.85
N PHE A 160 3.33 -9.33 -18.59
CA PHE A 160 4.10 -9.79 -17.43
C PHE A 160 5.33 -10.58 -17.85
N LEU A 161 6.34 -10.57 -16.99
CA LEU A 161 7.48 -11.49 -17.02
C LEU A 161 7.31 -12.51 -15.91
N GLU A 162 7.45 -13.80 -16.22
CA GLU A 162 7.39 -14.86 -15.21
C GLU A 162 8.77 -15.39 -14.84
N GLY A 163 9.06 -15.43 -13.54
CA GLY A 163 10.35 -15.76 -12.97
C GLY A 163 10.85 -17.16 -13.37
N GLY A 164 11.95 -17.18 -14.14
CA GLY A 164 12.60 -18.40 -14.61
C GLY A 164 12.19 -18.83 -16.02
N ILE A 165 11.17 -18.19 -16.60
CA ILE A 165 10.74 -18.48 -17.97
C ILE A 165 11.50 -17.60 -18.96
N LYS A 166 12.06 -18.23 -19.98
CA LYS A 166 12.89 -17.59 -21.01
C LYS A 166 12.40 -17.97 -22.39
N ASN A 167 12.46 -17.02 -23.31
CA ASN A 167 12.17 -17.25 -24.72
C ASN A 167 13.29 -18.05 -25.41
N GLY A 168 13.12 -18.35 -26.70
CA GLY A 168 14.11 -19.08 -27.51
C GLY A 168 15.48 -18.40 -27.63
N GLU A 169 15.61 -17.12 -27.25
CA GLU A 169 16.88 -16.37 -27.22
C GLU A 169 17.52 -16.36 -25.81
N GLY A 170 16.92 -17.03 -24.83
CA GLY A 170 17.40 -17.04 -23.44
C GLY A 170 17.11 -15.76 -22.66
N LYS A 171 16.32 -14.84 -23.20
CA LYS A 171 15.84 -13.61 -22.53
C LYS A 171 14.53 -13.89 -21.78
N PRO A 172 14.16 -13.09 -20.76
CA PRO A 172 12.85 -13.21 -20.11
C PRO A 172 11.72 -13.20 -21.14
N GLU A 173 10.82 -14.18 -21.04
CA GLU A 173 9.64 -14.23 -21.90
C GLU A 173 8.63 -13.15 -21.48
N LYS A 174 8.07 -12.44 -22.47
CA LYS A 174 7.02 -11.43 -22.28
C LYS A 174 5.67 -12.06 -22.60
N PHE A 175 4.79 -12.14 -21.60
CA PHE A 175 3.42 -12.62 -21.76
C PHE A 175 2.48 -11.41 -21.95
N PRO A 176 1.98 -11.18 -23.16
CA PRO A 176 1.18 -9.98 -23.45
C PRO A 176 -0.17 -10.02 -22.72
N ILE A 177 -0.54 -8.89 -22.11
CA ILE A 177 -1.87 -8.65 -21.53
C ILE A 177 -2.70 -7.80 -22.50
N GLY A 178 -2.09 -6.75 -23.06
CA GLY A 178 -2.75 -5.86 -24.02
C GLY A 178 -1.90 -4.66 -24.40
N GLU A 179 -2.38 -3.88 -25.36
CA GLU A 179 -1.78 -2.62 -25.80
C GLU A 179 -2.85 -1.54 -25.98
N GLY A 180 -2.47 -0.28 -25.77
CA GLY A 180 -3.38 0.86 -25.87
C GLY A 180 -2.65 2.15 -26.24
N GLU A 181 -3.42 3.15 -26.66
CA GLU A 181 -2.91 4.48 -26.96
C GLU A 181 -3.02 5.40 -25.74
N THR A 182 -1.97 6.19 -25.49
CA THR A 182 -1.93 7.16 -24.40
C THR A 182 -1.71 8.58 -24.92
N SER A 183 -1.97 9.58 -24.07
CA SER A 183 -1.62 10.97 -24.35
C SER A 183 -0.14 11.31 -24.10
N LEU A 184 0.66 10.38 -23.54
CA LEU A 184 2.09 10.52 -23.24
C LEU A 184 2.94 10.48 -24.53
N LYS A 185 2.72 11.43 -25.43
CA LYS A 185 3.38 11.50 -26.76
C LYS A 185 3.86 12.89 -27.15
N ALA A 186 3.90 13.81 -26.18
CA ALA A 186 4.36 15.18 -26.34
C ALA A 186 5.05 15.66 -25.06
N ALA A 187 5.83 16.73 -25.15
CA ALA A 187 6.35 17.39 -23.96
C ALA A 187 5.20 17.94 -23.10
N GLY A 188 5.32 17.81 -21.78
CA GLY A 188 4.27 18.21 -20.84
C GLY A 188 4.31 17.42 -19.53
N THR A 189 3.39 17.74 -18.62
CA THR A 189 3.19 17.02 -17.36
C THR A 189 1.91 16.21 -17.44
N TYR A 190 1.97 14.96 -17.03
CA TYR A 190 0.87 13.99 -17.10
C TYR A 190 0.70 13.32 -15.75
N ARG A 191 -0.56 13.16 -15.31
CA ARG A 191 -0.85 12.26 -14.17
C ARG A 191 -0.87 10.83 -14.68
N ILE A 192 -0.21 9.93 -13.98
CA ILE A 192 -0.25 8.49 -14.26
C ILE A 192 -0.76 7.73 -13.05
N SER A 193 -1.46 6.63 -13.30
CA SER A 193 -1.72 5.60 -12.29
C SER A 193 -1.59 4.24 -12.95
N PHE A 194 -0.84 3.34 -12.35
CA PHE A 194 -0.64 1.97 -12.80
C PHE A 194 -0.96 1.03 -11.65
N ALA A 195 -1.85 0.08 -11.91
CA ALA A 195 -2.39 -0.82 -10.91
C ALA A 195 -2.25 -2.27 -11.35
N ASN A 196 -1.94 -3.13 -10.40
CA ASN A 196 -2.15 -4.57 -10.45
C ASN A 196 -3.00 -4.91 -9.23
N VAL A 197 -4.30 -5.07 -9.42
CA VAL A 197 -5.29 -5.28 -8.35
C VAL A 197 -6.35 -6.24 -8.88
N ASP A 198 -6.74 -7.24 -8.08
CA ASP A 198 -7.80 -8.20 -8.42
C ASP A 198 -7.57 -8.90 -9.77
N ASP A 199 -6.35 -9.40 -10.00
CA ASP A 199 -5.94 -10.08 -11.24
C ASP A 199 -6.09 -9.23 -12.52
N ARG A 200 -6.01 -7.91 -12.36
CA ARG A 200 -6.17 -6.94 -13.45
C ARG A 200 -5.07 -5.89 -13.44
N VAL A 201 -4.37 -5.79 -14.57
CA VAL A 201 -3.44 -4.70 -14.83
C VAL A 201 -4.16 -3.54 -15.52
N SER A 202 -4.04 -2.34 -14.98
CA SER A 202 -4.71 -1.14 -15.50
C SER A 202 -3.77 0.07 -15.54
N LEU A 203 -3.96 0.93 -16.54
CA LEU A 203 -3.22 2.17 -16.73
C LEU A 203 -4.20 3.34 -16.91
N TRP A 204 -4.00 4.41 -16.14
CA TRP A 204 -4.66 5.69 -16.33
C TRP A 204 -3.63 6.75 -16.69
N VAL A 205 -4.00 7.62 -17.63
CA VAL A 205 -3.24 8.84 -17.97
C VAL A 205 -4.20 10.02 -17.93
N ASN A 206 -3.86 11.04 -17.14
CA ASN A 206 -4.73 12.19 -16.87
C ASN A 206 -6.13 11.80 -16.38
N ASP A 207 -6.18 10.80 -15.48
CA ASP A 207 -7.41 10.24 -14.90
C ASP A 207 -8.32 9.51 -15.90
N GLU A 208 -7.87 9.29 -17.14
CA GLU A 208 -8.58 8.52 -18.16
C GLU A 208 -8.01 7.09 -18.25
N LEU A 209 -8.89 6.09 -18.14
CA LEU A 209 -8.52 4.68 -18.29
C LEU A 209 -8.13 4.39 -19.74
N VAL A 210 -6.92 3.88 -19.94
CA VAL A 210 -6.42 3.47 -21.26
C VAL A 210 -7.17 2.23 -21.72
N GLN A 211 -7.81 2.34 -22.89
CA GLN A 211 -8.52 1.22 -23.50
C GLN A 211 -7.51 0.25 -24.12
N LEU A 212 -7.57 -1.01 -23.69
CA LEU A 212 -6.62 -2.03 -24.12
C LEU A 212 -7.21 -2.90 -25.22
N THR A 213 -6.34 -3.33 -26.11
CA THR A 213 -6.61 -4.35 -27.11
C THR A 213 -5.56 -5.44 -27.09
N HIS A 214 -5.95 -6.65 -27.45
CA HIS A 214 -5.03 -7.76 -27.70
C HIS A 214 -5.47 -8.45 -28.99
N GLU A 215 -4.53 -8.61 -29.94
CA GLU A 215 -4.82 -9.13 -31.28
C GLU A 215 -6.00 -8.41 -31.97
N GLY A 216 -6.09 -7.08 -31.78
CA GLY A 216 -7.13 -6.22 -32.36
C GLY A 216 -8.51 -6.31 -31.70
N LYS A 217 -8.65 -7.00 -30.56
CA LYS A 217 -9.92 -7.09 -29.80
C LYS A 217 -9.81 -6.37 -28.47
N PRO A 218 -10.87 -5.68 -27.99
CA PRO A 218 -10.89 -5.10 -26.66
C PRO A 218 -10.65 -6.16 -25.56
N VAL A 219 -9.86 -5.81 -24.55
CA VAL A 219 -9.59 -6.63 -23.37
C VAL A 219 -9.62 -5.77 -22.10
N GLU A 220 -9.92 -6.38 -20.95
CA GLU A 220 -10.03 -5.67 -19.66
C GLU A 220 -8.70 -5.52 -18.91
N GLY A 221 -7.62 -6.13 -19.42
CA GLY A 221 -6.33 -6.19 -18.74
C GLY A 221 -6.21 -7.31 -17.69
N THR A 222 -7.17 -8.24 -17.67
CA THR A 222 -7.16 -9.42 -16.80
C THR A 222 -6.13 -10.44 -17.28
N TYR A 223 -5.57 -11.22 -16.35
CA TYR A 223 -4.66 -12.31 -16.65
C TYR A 223 -5.06 -13.58 -15.89
N ASP A 224 -4.64 -14.73 -16.41
CA ASP A 224 -4.90 -15.99 -15.74
C ASP A 224 -3.90 -16.19 -14.58
N ASN A 225 -4.45 -16.37 -13.39
CA ASN A 225 -3.74 -16.96 -12.26
C ASN A 225 -4.09 -18.46 -12.17
N PRO A 226 -3.12 -19.37 -12.35
CA PRO A 226 -3.37 -20.80 -12.20
C PRO A 226 -3.97 -21.09 -10.82
N PRO A 227 -5.16 -21.71 -10.74
CA PRO A 227 -5.74 -22.08 -9.45
C PRO A 227 -4.79 -23.03 -8.72
N ASN A 228 -4.59 -22.82 -7.42
CA ASN A 228 -3.76 -23.67 -6.55
C ASN A 228 -2.23 -23.63 -6.76
N THR A 229 -1.67 -22.46 -7.04
CA THR A 229 -0.20 -22.32 -7.16
C THR A 229 0.36 -21.29 -6.18
N GLN A 230 1.64 -21.43 -5.91
CA GLN A 230 2.48 -20.77 -4.91
C GLN A 230 2.56 -19.23 -5.02
N TYR A 231 1.57 -18.55 -5.60
CA TYR A 231 1.55 -17.10 -5.79
C TYR A 231 1.30 -16.32 -4.48
N TRP A 232 1.00 -17.02 -3.38
CA TRP A 232 1.08 -16.50 -2.01
C TRP A 232 2.51 -16.42 -1.47
N ARG A 233 3.52 -16.81 -2.26
CA ARG A 233 4.92 -16.74 -1.88
C ARG A 233 5.56 -15.48 -2.46
N PRO A 234 5.82 -14.45 -1.65
CA PRO A 234 6.65 -13.35 -2.08
C PRO A 234 8.07 -13.84 -2.34
N THR A 235 8.79 -13.08 -3.17
CA THR A 235 10.18 -13.30 -3.53
C THR A 235 11.04 -12.14 -3.04
N GLU A 236 12.35 -12.26 -3.20
CA GLU A 236 13.28 -11.13 -2.95
C GLU A 236 12.94 -9.86 -3.75
N LYS A 237 12.26 -9.99 -4.89
CA LYS A 237 11.86 -8.83 -5.70
C LYS A 237 10.69 -8.06 -5.08
N ASP A 238 9.86 -8.71 -4.27
CA ASP A 238 8.76 -8.09 -3.54
C ASP A 238 9.24 -7.17 -2.41
N MET A 239 10.55 -7.19 -2.09
CA MET A 239 11.21 -6.22 -1.21
C MET A 239 11.46 -4.86 -1.89
N ALA A 240 11.32 -4.81 -3.23
CA ALA A 240 11.34 -3.58 -4.02
C ALA A 240 10.26 -3.60 -5.12
N PRO A 241 8.97 -3.66 -4.74
CA PRO A 241 7.91 -4.17 -5.61
C PRO A 241 7.44 -3.17 -6.68
N VAL A 242 7.89 -1.92 -6.62
CA VAL A 242 7.49 -0.87 -7.57
C VAL A 242 8.71 -0.33 -8.28
N GLY A 243 8.63 -0.26 -9.62
CA GLY A 243 9.68 0.28 -10.48
C GLY A 243 9.14 1.32 -11.46
N ILE A 244 9.91 2.40 -11.63
CA ILE A 244 9.73 3.37 -12.72
C ILE A 244 11.03 3.42 -13.51
N GLY A 245 10.97 3.00 -14.77
CA GLY A 245 12.10 2.90 -15.68
C GLY A 245 12.06 3.99 -16.74
N ALA A 246 13.21 4.46 -17.18
CA ALA A 246 13.34 5.32 -18.35
C ALA A 246 14.51 4.87 -19.22
N ARG A 247 14.29 4.81 -20.53
CA ARG A 247 15.31 4.48 -21.55
C ARG A 247 15.24 5.48 -22.68
N ASP A 248 16.38 6.04 -23.05
CA ASP A 248 16.53 7.09 -24.08
C ASP A 248 15.57 8.29 -23.89
N ALA A 249 15.13 8.53 -22.65
CA ALA A 249 14.13 9.53 -22.28
C ALA A 249 14.68 10.49 -21.22
N GLU A 250 14.27 11.75 -21.31
CA GLU A 250 14.53 12.78 -20.32
C GLU A 250 13.21 13.11 -19.62
N VAL A 251 13.10 12.66 -18.36
CA VAL A 251 11.85 12.72 -17.59
C VAL A 251 12.12 13.11 -16.14
N GLU A 252 11.11 13.75 -15.54
CA GLU A 252 11.05 14.08 -14.12
C GLU A 252 9.76 13.52 -13.53
N ILE A 253 9.86 12.89 -12.35
CA ILE A 253 8.75 12.28 -11.64
C ILE A 253 8.52 13.02 -10.32
N SER A 254 7.27 13.31 -9.98
CA SER A 254 6.85 13.95 -8.73
C SER A 254 5.55 13.34 -8.19
N HIS A 255 5.14 13.74 -6.98
CA HIS A 255 3.85 13.34 -6.38
C HIS A 255 3.64 11.82 -6.31
N LEU A 256 4.73 11.06 -6.12
CA LEU A 256 4.66 9.60 -6.07
C LEU A 256 3.87 9.13 -4.86
N ARG A 257 2.84 8.33 -5.13
CA ARG A 257 1.99 7.72 -4.13
C ARG A 257 1.83 6.24 -4.42
N LEU A 258 1.95 5.45 -3.36
CA LEU A 258 1.74 4.00 -3.39
C LEU A 258 0.55 3.66 -2.51
N ASP A 259 -0.47 3.06 -3.10
CA ASP A 259 -1.60 2.45 -2.42
C ASP A 259 -1.54 0.93 -2.55
N ARG A 260 -2.23 0.25 -1.65
CA ARG A 260 -2.44 -1.20 -1.68
C ARG A 260 -3.92 -1.47 -1.50
N ASP A 261 -4.41 -2.56 -2.07
CA ASP A 261 -5.75 -3.04 -1.75
C ASP A 261 -5.74 -3.84 -0.45
N VAL A 262 -6.71 -3.59 0.42
CA VAL A 262 -6.82 -4.31 1.69
C VAL A 262 -7.99 -5.28 1.60
N TYR A 263 -7.75 -6.51 2.03
CA TYR A 263 -8.73 -7.58 1.91
C TYR A 263 -9.11 -8.15 3.28
N TYR A 264 -10.23 -8.86 3.31
CA TYR A 264 -10.72 -9.51 4.51
C TYR A 264 -9.89 -10.76 4.82
N THR A 265 -9.30 -10.77 6.02
CA THR A 265 -8.45 -11.87 6.52
C THR A 265 -9.16 -12.70 7.59
N GLN A 266 -8.65 -13.91 7.84
CA GLN A 266 -9.07 -14.76 8.96
C GLN A 266 -8.39 -14.26 10.25
N ALA A 267 -9.05 -13.45 11.08
CA ALA A 267 -8.37 -12.76 12.20
C ALA A 267 -8.10 -13.62 13.45
N GLU A 268 -8.12 -14.95 13.36
CA GLU A 268 -7.75 -15.84 14.49
C GLU A 268 -6.26 -15.80 14.83
N PHE A 269 -5.43 -15.15 14.00
CA PHE A 269 -3.98 -15.03 14.21
C PHE A 269 -3.56 -13.94 15.21
N MET A 270 -4.50 -13.12 15.69
CA MET A 270 -4.27 -12.08 16.71
C MET A 270 -3.93 -12.62 18.11
N GLU A 271 -3.92 -13.95 18.33
CA GLU A 271 -3.63 -14.58 19.63
C GLU A 271 -2.20 -15.13 19.79
N GLY A 272 -1.25 -14.84 18.88
CA GLY A 272 0.14 -15.31 19.02
C GLY A 272 1.16 -14.19 18.85
N GLY A 273 1.98 -13.93 19.87
CA GLY A 273 3.13 -12.99 19.87
C GLY A 273 4.22 -13.39 18.88
N ARG A 274 3.89 -13.40 17.58
CA ARG A 274 4.83 -13.64 16.50
C ARG A 274 5.51 -12.34 16.14
N ASN A 275 6.82 -12.44 15.92
CA ASN A 275 7.58 -11.32 15.39
C ASN A 275 7.29 -11.15 13.89
N TRP A 276 6.22 -10.41 13.58
CA TRP A 276 5.78 -10.17 12.20
C TRP A 276 6.84 -9.45 11.37
N ARG A 277 7.58 -8.50 11.96
CA ARG A 277 8.70 -7.86 11.25
C ARG A 277 9.71 -8.88 10.76
N ALA A 278 10.09 -9.85 11.59
CA ALA A 278 11.06 -10.88 11.21
C ALA A 278 10.55 -11.79 10.09
N LEU A 279 9.23 -12.05 10.03
CA LEU A 279 8.62 -12.79 8.93
C LEU A 279 8.55 -11.93 7.66
N LEU A 280 8.05 -10.69 7.76
CA LEU A 280 7.93 -9.77 6.62
C LEU A 280 9.29 -9.31 6.07
N SER A 281 10.38 -9.41 6.82
CA SER A 281 11.74 -9.14 6.33
C SER A 281 12.37 -10.29 5.53
N ASP A 282 11.73 -11.46 5.49
CA ASP A 282 12.25 -12.70 4.89
C ASP A 282 11.18 -13.34 3.99
N PRO A 283 11.16 -13.04 2.68
CA PRO A 283 10.12 -13.52 1.77
C PRO A 283 10.01 -15.05 1.69
N GLU A 284 11.13 -15.78 1.81
CA GLU A 284 11.13 -17.23 1.77
C GLU A 284 10.43 -17.81 3.00
N ARG A 285 10.81 -17.32 4.19
CA ARG A 285 10.18 -17.71 5.46
C ARG A 285 8.72 -17.29 5.55
N TYR A 286 8.38 -16.11 5.02
CA TYR A 286 6.99 -15.68 4.88
C TYR A 286 6.21 -16.63 3.98
N GLY A 287 6.76 -17.01 2.82
CA GLY A 287 6.14 -17.95 1.90
C GLY A 287 5.87 -19.32 2.53
N ASP A 288 6.80 -19.84 3.34
CA ASP A 288 6.59 -21.07 4.11
C ASP A 288 5.43 -20.92 5.11
N PHE A 289 5.32 -19.76 5.77
CA PHE A 289 4.19 -19.47 6.64
C PHE A 289 2.88 -19.41 5.84
N ALA A 290 2.87 -18.70 4.70
CA ALA A 290 1.68 -18.48 3.90
C ALA A 290 1.10 -19.77 3.30
N GLU A 291 1.97 -20.71 2.89
CA GLU A 291 1.53 -22.04 2.41
C GLU A 291 0.83 -22.89 3.46
N ASN A 292 1.03 -22.61 4.74
CA ASN A 292 0.38 -23.31 5.85
C ASN A 292 -0.87 -22.59 6.36
N ILE A 293 -1.34 -21.54 5.66
CA ILE A 293 -2.62 -20.92 5.96
C ILE A 293 -3.73 -21.78 5.34
N ASP A 294 -4.57 -22.35 6.19
CA ASP A 294 -5.73 -23.12 5.74
C ASP A 294 -6.85 -22.22 5.20
N ASP A 295 -7.50 -22.66 4.14
CA ASP A 295 -8.75 -22.06 3.68
C ASP A 295 -9.84 -22.24 4.74
N GLN A 296 -10.52 -21.15 5.07
CA GLN A 296 -11.69 -21.19 5.94
C GLN A 296 -12.97 -21.11 5.12
N TYR A 297 -13.74 -22.20 5.17
CA TYR A 297 -15.02 -22.31 4.48
C TYR A 297 -16.17 -21.98 5.42
N PHE A 298 -17.01 -21.02 5.01
CA PHE A 298 -18.24 -20.66 5.71
C PHE A 298 -19.46 -21.17 4.95
N ILE A 299 -20.09 -22.23 5.46
CA ILE A 299 -21.29 -22.81 4.84
C ILE A 299 -22.53 -22.07 5.38
N LEU A 300 -23.34 -21.53 4.48
CA LEU A 300 -24.59 -20.84 4.81
C LEU A 300 -25.79 -21.75 4.52
N GLY A 301 -26.81 -21.68 5.36
CA GLY A 301 -28.15 -22.18 5.06
C GLY A 301 -28.91 -21.30 4.06
N GLU A 302 -30.05 -21.78 3.56
CA GLU A 302 -30.86 -21.10 2.54
C GLU A 302 -31.30 -19.68 2.94
N ASP A 303 -31.48 -19.44 4.24
CA ASP A 303 -31.94 -18.17 4.82
C ASP A 303 -30.88 -17.54 5.73
N GLU A 304 -29.60 -17.76 5.44
CA GLU A 304 -28.48 -17.21 6.19
C GLU A 304 -27.66 -16.24 5.34
N PHE A 305 -27.14 -15.21 5.99
CA PHE A 305 -26.31 -14.20 5.36
C PHE A 305 -24.94 -14.16 6.04
N PHE A 306 -23.89 -14.12 5.23
CA PHE A 306 -22.55 -13.76 5.68
C PHE A 306 -22.41 -12.24 5.63
N VAL A 307 -22.04 -11.61 6.74
CA VAL A 307 -21.96 -10.16 6.84
C VAL A 307 -20.54 -9.73 7.20
N LEU A 308 -20.02 -8.83 6.38
CA LEU A 308 -18.66 -8.30 6.51
C LEU A 308 -18.74 -6.87 7.04
N GLY A 309 -17.89 -6.56 8.02
CA GLY A 309 -17.81 -5.23 8.61
C GLY A 309 -17.04 -4.28 7.70
N ASP A 310 -17.33 -2.98 7.80
CA ASP A 310 -16.67 -1.91 7.03
C ASP A 310 -15.34 -1.44 7.66
N ASN A 311 -14.89 -2.06 8.74
CA ASN A 311 -13.81 -1.58 9.60
C ASN A 311 -12.72 -2.66 9.82
N SER A 312 -11.58 -2.24 10.36
CA SER A 312 -10.43 -3.11 10.69
C SER A 312 -10.85 -4.37 11.46
N PRO A 313 -10.03 -5.45 11.51
CA PRO A 313 -10.38 -6.72 12.18
C PRO A 313 -10.88 -6.61 13.63
N ARG A 314 -10.70 -5.44 14.27
CA ARG A 314 -11.30 -5.08 15.56
C ARG A 314 -12.84 -5.04 15.55
N SER A 315 -13.46 -4.79 14.40
CA SER A 315 -14.90 -4.95 14.23
C SER A 315 -15.20 -6.41 13.94
N LEU A 316 -15.42 -7.17 15.01
CA LEU A 316 -15.78 -8.59 14.90
C LEU A 316 -17.01 -8.74 14.00
N ASP A 317 -16.84 -9.37 12.85
CA ASP A 317 -17.90 -9.69 11.88
C ASP A 317 -18.07 -11.20 11.73
N SER A 318 -18.80 -11.64 10.69
CA SER A 318 -19.06 -13.06 10.43
C SER A 318 -17.82 -13.95 10.42
N ARG A 319 -16.63 -13.41 10.11
CA ARG A 319 -15.37 -14.18 10.13
C ARG A 319 -14.94 -14.57 11.54
N LEU A 320 -15.31 -13.77 12.55
CA LEU A 320 -14.71 -13.79 13.89
C LEU A 320 -15.70 -14.11 15.02
N TRP A 321 -16.98 -14.25 14.70
CA TRP A 321 -18.00 -14.59 15.69
C TRP A 321 -17.89 -16.06 16.10
N ARG A 322 -17.50 -16.31 17.36
CA ARG A 322 -17.26 -17.68 17.88
C ARG A 322 -18.45 -18.30 18.63
N ARG A 323 -19.45 -17.51 19.05
CA ARG A 323 -20.55 -17.98 19.93
C ARG A 323 -21.90 -17.36 19.57
N ARG A 324 -22.78 -18.17 18.97
CA ARG A 324 -24.19 -17.86 18.68
C ARG A 324 -25.05 -19.13 18.83
N PRO A 325 -26.38 -19.00 19.04
CA PRO A 325 -27.30 -20.15 19.06
C PRO A 325 -27.62 -20.74 17.67
N PHE A 326 -27.05 -20.16 16.62
CA PHE A 326 -27.10 -20.58 15.21
C PHE A 326 -25.64 -20.64 14.68
N HIS A 327 -25.45 -20.91 13.39
CA HIS A 327 -24.11 -20.87 12.76
C HIS A 327 -23.38 -19.57 13.15
N PRO A 328 -22.27 -19.63 13.91
CA PRO A 328 -21.66 -18.43 14.50
C PRO A 328 -21.30 -17.35 13.49
N HIS A 329 -20.94 -17.76 12.27
CA HIS A 329 -20.59 -16.91 11.13
C HIS A 329 -21.78 -16.37 10.32
N ALA A 330 -23.01 -16.72 10.66
CA ALA A 330 -24.18 -16.37 9.88
C ALA A 330 -25.14 -15.45 10.63
N VAL A 331 -25.82 -14.58 9.90
CA VAL A 331 -27.02 -13.86 10.37
C VAL A 331 -28.24 -14.50 9.71
N PRO A 332 -29.16 -15.13 10.47
CA PRO A 332 -30.39 -15.65 9.89
C PRO A 332 -31.31 -14.53 9.39
N ARG A 333 -32.06 -14.79 8.32
CA ARG A 333 -33.01 -13.86 7.68
C ARG A 333 -34.00 -13.26 8.68
N SER A 334 -34.41 -14.03 9.67
CA SER A 334 -35.34 -13.57 10.73
C SER A 334 -34.80 -12.39 11.54
N LEU A 335 -33.48 -12.18 11.56
CA LEU A 335 -32.83 -11.03 12.20
C LEU A 335 -32.57 -9.86 11.24
N MET A 336 -32.64 -10.08 9.93
CA MET A 336 -32.53 -9.03 8.90
C MET A 336 -33.88 -8.33 8.71
N MET A 337 -34.27 -7.52 9.70
CA MET A 337 -35.56 -6.83 9.72
C MET A 337 -35.47 -5.38 9.23
N GLY A 338 -36.45 -4.98 8.42
CA GLY A 338 -36.62 -3.59 7.99
C GLY A 338 -35.76 -3.21 6.79
N LYS A 339 -35.75 -1.90 6.48
CA LYS A 339 -34.90 -1.31 5.44
C LYS A 339 -33.98 -0.31 6.10
N ALA A 340 -32.75 -0.20 5.61
CA ALA A 340 -31.89 0.92 5.96
C ALA A 340 -32.65 2.23 5.67
N PHE A 341 -32.84 3.07 6.68
CA PHE A 341 -33.71 4.23 6.58
C PHE A 341 -32.99 5.55 6.84
N PHE A 342 -31.75 5.54 7.35
CA PHE A 342 -31.01 6.74 7.66
C PHE A 342 -29.50 6.50 7.59
N ILE A 343 -28.78 7.43 6.96
CA ILE A 343 -27.33 7.54 7.06
C ILE A 343 -27.05 8.53 8.19
N PHE A 344 -26.34 8.08 9.22
CA PHE A 344 -25.96 8.90 10.37
C PHE A 344 -24.44 9.10 10.38
N TRP A 345 -23.98 10.33 10.59
CA TRP A 345 -22.56 10.68 10.61
C TRP A 345 -22.23 11.52 11.85
N PRO A 346 -21.89 10.90 13.00
CA PRO A 346 -21.83 11.59 14.29
C PRO A 346 -20.67 12.57 14.46
N HIS A 347 -19.69 12.58 13.56
CA HIS A 347 -18.48 13.39 13.72
C HIS A 347 -18.71 14.86 13.34
N GLY A 348 -18.42 15.77 14.28
CA GLY A 348 -18.29 17.20 14.00
C GLY A 348 -16.90 17.55 13.43
N ILE A 349 -16.82 18.60 12.62
CA ILE A 349 -15.55 19.15 12.12
C ILE A 349 -15.15 20.31 13.05
N PRO A 350 -14.06 20.21 13.82
CA PRO A 350 -13.63 21.30 14.69
C PRO A 350 -13.27 22.55 13.88
N VAL A 351 -13.48 23.74 14.45
CA VAL A 351 -13.15 25.03 13.83
C VAL A 351 -12.59 26.02 14.83
N GLY A 352 -11.83 27.00 14.33
CA GLY A 352 -10.97 27.82 15.19
C GLY A 352 -9.74 27.04 15.64
N ASN A 353 -8.76 27.73 16.25
CA ASN A 353 -7.47 27.12 16.66
C ASN A 353 -6.83 26.26 15.54
N ASN A 354 -6.60 26.85 14.36
CA ASN A 354 -6.06 26.16 13.18
C ASN A 354 -6.85 24.92 12.70
N GLY A 355 -8.16 24.87 13.00
CA GLY A 355 -9.02 23.75 12.58
C GLY A 355 -9.13 22.63 13.63
N GLU A 356 -8.51 22.80 14.80
CA GLU A 356 -8.56 21.82 15.89
C GLU A 356 -9.68 22.09 16.89
N GLY A 357 -10.23 23.31 16.92
CA GLY A 357 -11.12 23.77 17.99
C GLY A 357 -10.40 23.90 19.34
N TYR A 358 -11.13 24.33 20.36
CA TYR A 358 -10.64 24.45 21.74
C TYR A 358 -11.12 23.26 22.57
N MET A 359 -10.22 22.69 23.37
CA MET A 359 -10.54 21.56 24.24
C MET A 359 -11.53 21.99 25.33
N LEU A 360 -12.67 21.30 25.43
CA LEU A 360 -13.66 21.53 26.51
C LEU A 360 -13.51 20.57 27.69
N GLY A 361 -12.71 19.52 27.54
CA GLY A 361 -12.41 18.57 28.62
C GLY A 361 -11.83 17.24 28.13
N THR A 362 -11.35 16.45 29.09
CA THR A 362 -10.87 15.07 28.88
C THR A 362 -11.87 14.09 29.50
N TYR A 363 -12.76 13.54 28.68
CA TYR A 363 -13.75 12.51 29.03
C TYR A 363 -13.15 11.10 29.08
N PHE A 364 -12.11 10.85 28.29
CA PHE A 364 -11.35 9.60 28.29
C PHE A 364 -9.93 9.86 28.80
N ASN A 365 -9.46 8.98 29.68
CA ASN A 365 -8.13 9.08 30.29
C ASN A 365 -7.08 8.60 29.28
N HIS A 366 -6.59 9.50 28.43
CA HIS A 366 -5.34 9.25 27.75
C HIS A 366 -4.22 9.39 28.77
N THR A 367 -3.33 8.41 28.85
CA THR A 367 -2.10 8.55 29.66
C THR A 367 -0.96 9.02 28.75
N LYS A 368 0.30 9.02 29.18
CA LYS A 368 1.55 9.12 28.42
C LYS A 368 2.67 8.61 29.32
N ARG A 369 3.77 8.14 28.75
CA ARG A 369 4.97 7.86 29.55
C ARG A 369 5.69 9.18 29.83
N ASP A 370 6.02 9.43 31.10
CA ASP A 370 6.95 10.50 31.47
C ASP A 370 8.39 10.12 31.12
N ASP A 371 9.33 11.04 31.27
CA ASP A 371 10.77 10.84 30.99
C ASP A 371 11.41 9.70 31.82
N ARG A 372 10.67 9.13 32.78
CA ARG A 372 11.07 7.99 33.62
C ARG A 372 10.30 6.72 33.27
N GLY A 373 9.56 6.71 32.16
CA GLY A 373 8.77 5.58 31.68
C GLY A 373 7.48 5.32 32.46
N ARG A 374 7.07 6.20 33.38
CA ARG A 374 5.84 6.00 34.17
C ARG A 374 4.62 6.49 33.40
N MET A 375 3.53 5.73 33.48
CA MET A 375 2.24 6.13 32.93
C MET A 375 1.65 7.28 33.74
N VAL A 376 1.55 8.46 33.14
CA VAL A 376 0.93 9.66 33.70
C VAL A 376 -0.26 10.09 32.84
N ARG A 377 -1.28 10.75 33.38
CA ARG A 377 -2.39 11.26 32.56
C ARG A 377 -1.86 12.30 31.56
N SER A 378 -2.21 12.15 30.28
CA SER A 378 -1.92 13.16 29.27
C SER A 378 -3.00 14.25 29.34
N PRO A 379 -2.64 15.49 29.70
CA PRO A 379 -3.59 16.62 29.67
C PRO A 379 -3.89 17.09 28.24
N ASP A 380 -3.17 16.57 27.24
CA ASP A 380 -3.05 17.17 25.91
C ASP A 380 -3.89 16.44 24.84
N TYR A 381 -4.64 15.37 25.20
CA TYR A 381 -5.48 14.65 24.23
C TYR A 381 -6.94 15.10 24.31
N PRO A 382 -7.44 15.86 23.33
CA PRO A 382 -8.80 16.35 23.36
C PRO A 382 -9.79 15.23 23.04
N THR A 383 -10.75 15.02 23.92
CA THR A 383 -11.86 14.08 23.68
C THR A 383 -13.13 14.78 23.19
N MET A 384 -13.21 16.09 23.44
CA MET A 384 -14.24 16.98 22.92
C MET A 384 -13.60 18.34 22.63
N THR A 385 -13.79 18.82 21.41
CA THR A 385 -13.36 20.16 20.98
C THR A 385 -14.57 21.01 20.61
N PHE A 386 -14.44 22.32 20.82
CA PHE A 386 -15.45 23.32 20.47
C PHE A 386 -14.76 24.63 20.07
N PRO A 387 -15.27 25.39 19.10
CA PRO A 387 -16.46 25.08 18.30
C PRO A 387 -16.22 23.98 17.27
N PHE A 388 -17.31 23.33 16.85
CA PHE A 388 -17.32 22.38 15.73
C PHE A 388 -18.57 22.60 14.87
N TYR A 389 -18.48 22.28 13.57
CA TYR A 389 -19.63 22.20 12.69
C TYR A 389 -20.16 20.76 12.64
N PRO A 390 -21.45 20.53 12.94
CA PRO A 390 -22.08 19.24 12.68
C PRO A 390 -22.24 19.02 11.18
N GLN A 391 -21.96 17.80 10.71
CA GLN A 391 -22.05 17.42 9.30
C GLN A 391 -23.48 16.96 8.93
N PHE A 392 -24.48 17.83 9.17
CA PHE A 392 -25.90 17.49 8.93
C PHE A 392 -26.22 17.18 7.48
N ASP A 393 -25.49 17.76 6.53
CA ASP A 393 -25.59 17.51 5.10
C ASP A 393 -25.26 16.06 4.72
N ARG A 394 -24.38 15.41 5.50
CA ARG A 394 -24.06 13.99 5.35
C ARG A 394 -25.11 13.08 6.00
N MET A 395 -25.93 13.62 6.89
CA MET A 395 -27.02 12.89 7.52
C MET A 395 -28.27 12.95 6.64
N ARG A 396 -28.74 11.80 6.16
CA ARG A 396 -29.91 11.79 5.29
C ARG A 396 -30.76 10.55 5.50
N ARG A 397 -32.08 10.76 5.44
CA ARG A 397 -33.03 9.66 5.33
C ARG A 397 -32.82 8.98 3.98
N ILE A 398 -32.62 7.67 4.02
CA ILE A 398 -32.58 6.83 2.82
C ILE A 398 -34.05 6.73 2.35
N ARG A 399 -34.30 7.18 1.12
CA ARG A 399 -35.66 7.21 0.54
C ARG A 399 -36.02 5.89 -0.10
#